data_AF-A0A7H4P6X9-F1
#
_entry.id   AF-A0A7H4P6X9-F1
#
_cell.length_a   1.000
_cell.length_b   1.000
_cell.length_c   1.000
_cell.angle_alpha   90.00
_cell.angle_beta   90.00
_cell.angle_gamma   90.00
#
_symmetry.space_group_name_H-M   'P 1'
#
loop_
_entity.id
_entity.type
_entity.pdbx_description
1 polymer ?
#
loop_
_entity_poly.entity_id
_entity_poly.type
_entity_poly.pdbx_seq_one_letter_code
_entity_poly.pdbx_strand_id
1 'polypeptide(L)'
;MEQLRTELSHLLGEKLSRVECVSEKPSSALWSLYDAQGNPMPLLARSFTTPGVARQLAWKISTLARSGTVRMPVVYGVMTHEEHPGPDVLLIERLRGVSVEAPARTPERWEQLQEQIVEALLAWHRQDSGGCVGMVDSTQENLWPYWYRQRVEVLWSTLNLYHDTGLTMQDKRILFRTRECLMDLFKDFNDNCVLVHGSFTLRSMLKDPRSDQLLAMVGPGMMLWAPEGI
;
A
#
# COMPACT_ATOMS: atom_id res chain seq x y z
N MET A 1 -22.56 -11.41 0.11
CA MET A 1 -21.71 -12.61 0.33
C MET A 1 -21.95 -13.70 -0.70
N GLU A 2 -23.18 -14.20 -0.83
CA GLU A 2 -23.46 -15.32 -1.74
C GLU A 2 -23.25 -15.01 -3.23
N GLN A 3 -23.56 -13.78 -3.64
CA GLN A 3 -23.26 -13.30 -4.99
C GLN A 3 -21.76 -13.31 -5.29
N LEU A 4 -20.93 -12.71 -4.41
CA LEU A 4 -19.47 -12.70 -4.57
C LEU A 4 -18.88 -14.12 -4.65
N ARG A 5 -19.37 -15.05 -3.80
CA ARG A 5 -18.96 -16.46 -3.85
C ARG A 5 -19.27 -17.10 -5.19
N THR A 6 -20.46 -16.83 -5.74
CA THR A 6 -20.91 -17.38 -7.03
C THR A 6 -20.09 -16.83 -8.19
N GLU A 7 -19.88 -15.51 -8.22
CA GLU A 7 -19.05 -14.85 -9.24
C GLU A 7 -17.60 -15.33 -9.21
N LEU A 8 -16.99 -15.42 -8.02
CA LEU A 8 -15.64 -15.95 -7.86
C LEU A 8 -15.54 -17.42 -8.24
N SER A 9 -16.56 -18.23 -7.92
CA SER A 9 -16.59 -19.64 -8.31
C SER A 9 -16.60 -19.79 -9.84
N HIS A 10 -17.39 -18.96 -10.52
CA HIS A 10 -17.43 -18.95 -11.98
C HIS A 10 -16.09 -18.54 -12.59
N LEU A 11 -15.47 -17.46 -12.09
CA LEU A 11 -14.19 -16.98 -12.61
C LEU A 11 -13.04 -17.97 -12.39
N LEU A 12 -12.97 -18.57 -11.20
CA LEU A 12 -11.90 -19.51 -10.87
C LEU A 12 -12.08 -20.87 -11.57
N GLY A 13 -13.25 -21.12 -12.18
CA GLY A 13 -13.58 -22.42 -12.76
C GLY A 13 -13.76 -23.53 -11.73
N GLU A 14 -13.93 -23.17 -10.45
CA GLU A 14 -14.05 -24.10 -9.32
C GLU A 14 -15.12 -23.64 -8.34
N LYS A 15 -15.92 -24.57 -7.81
CA LYS A 15 -16.95 -24.26 -6.83
C LYS A 15 -16.32 -23.93 -5.47
N LEU A 16 -16.50 -22.70 -4.99
CA LEU A 16 -16.07 -22.31 -3.65
C LEU A 16 -17.04 -22.83 -2.59
N SER A 17 -16.55 -23.53 -1.56
CA SER A 17 -17.38 -23.96 -0.43
C SER A 17 -17.78 -22.79 0.46
N ARG A 18 -16.83 -21.91 0.77
CA ARG A 18 -17.01 -20.74 1.64
C ARG A 18 -16.08 -19.59 1.27
N VAL A 19 -16.49 -18.39 1.67
CA VAL A 19 -15.70 -17.16 1.57
C VAL A 19 -15.77 -16.48 2.92
N GLU A 20 -14.62 -16.20 3.53
CA GLU A 20 -14.53 -15.64 4.89
C GLU A 20 -13.89 -14.26 4.87
N CYS A 21 -14.50 -13.27 5.54
CA CYS A 21 -13.93 -11.94 5.67
C CYS A 21 -12.70 -11.98 6.57
N VAL A 22 -11.55 -11.57 6.05
CA VAL A 22 -10.30 -11.41 6.80
C VAL A 22 -10.21 -10.00 7.39
N SER A 23 -10.60 -8.99 6.60
CA SER A 23 -10.61 -7.60 7.03
C SER A 23 -11.58 -6.79 6.19
N GLU A 24 -12.26 -5.84 6.81
CA GLU A 24 -13.20 -4.94 6.16
C GLU A 24 -12.85 -3.48 6.45
N LYS A 25 -12.91 -2.65 5.41
CA LYS A 25 -12.72 -1.19 5.43
C LYS A 25 -13.88 -0.55 4.65
N PRO A 26 -14.19 0.74 4.85
CA PRO A 26 -15.35 1.39 4.22
C PRO A 26 -15.48 1.22 2.70
N SER A 27 -14.35 1.12 1.98
CA SER A 27 -14.33 0.97 0.52
C SER A 27 -13.66 -0.32 0.01
N SER A 28 -13.24 -1.22 0.91
CA SER A 28 -12.61 -2.48 0.50
C SER A 28 -12.73 -3.59 1.53
N ALA A 29 -12.88 -4.83 1.09
CA ALA A 29 -12.83 -6.01 1.96
C ALA A 29 -11.86 -7.06 1.41
N LEU A 30 -11.19 -7.79 2.30
CA LEU A 30 -10.27 -8.88 1.97
C LEU A 30 -10.89 -10.21 2.41
N TRP A 31 -10.84 -11.20 1.53
CA TRP A 31 -11.57 -12.45 1.65
C TRP A 31 -10.63 -13.65 1.50
N SER A 32 -10.75 -14.61 2.41
CA SER A 32 -10.18 -15.94 2.27
C SER A 32 -11.14 -16.84 1.50
N LEU A 33 -10.62 -17.54 0.50
CA LEU A 33 -11.39 -18.46 -0.34
C LEU A 33 -11.07 -19.90 0.04
N TYR A 34 -12.07 -20.77 -0.08
CA TYR A 34 -11.92 -22.19 0.20
C TYR A 34 -12.53 -23.02 -0.92
N ASP A 35 -11.81 -24.07 -1.31
CA ASP A 35 -12.18 -25.00 -2.38
C ASP A 35 -13.46 -25.80 -2.04
N ALA A 36 -13.91 -26.65 -2.95
CA ALA A 36 -15.12 -27.45 -2.74
C ALA A 36 -15.01 -28.42 -1.54
N GLN A 37 -13.79 -28.81 -1.16
CA GLN A 37 -13.48 -29.70 -0.05
C GLN A 37 -13.29 -28.95 1.28
N GLY A 38 -13.31 -27.62 1.27
CA GLY A 38 -13.16 -26.76 2.45
C GLY A 38 -11.71 -26.40 2.79
N ASN A 39 -10.73 -26.74 1.94
CA ASN A 39 -9.34 -26.37 2.13
C ASN A 39 -9.10 -24.91 1.71
N PRO A 40 -8.19 -24.19 2.40
CA PRO A 40 -7.87 -22.82 2.03
C PRO A 40 -7.17 -22.78 0.67
N MET A 41 -7.69 -21.94 -0.24
CA MET A 41 -7.06 -21.69 -1.52
C MET A 41 -5.74 -20.91 -1.36
N PRO A 42 -4.80 -21.03 -2.31
CA PRO A 42 -3.54 -20.29 -2.31
C PRO A 42 -3.69 -18.80 -2.68
N LEU A 43 -4.93 -18.31 -2.83
CA LEU A 43 -5.23 -16.93 -3.18
C LEU A 43 -6.29 -16.33 -2.25
N LEU A 44 -6.27 -15.00 -2.18
CA LEU A 44 -7.25 -14.16 -1.51
C LEU A 44 -7.95 -13.30 -2.58
N ALA A 45 -9.20 -12.94 -2.30
CA ALA A 45 -9.91 -11.94 -3.09
C ALA A 45 -9.98 -10.64 -2.30
N ARG A 46 -9.68 -9.51 -2.94
CA ARG A 46 -9.90 -8.18 -2.36
C ARG A 46 -10.91 -7.42 -3.20
N SER A 47 -12.07 -7.13 -2.63
CA SER A 47 -13.15 -6.40 -3.30
C SER A 47 -13.07 -4.91 -3.00
N PHE A 48 -13.48 -4.09 -3.97
CA PHE A 48 -13.50 -2.64 -3.89
C PHE A 48 -14.85 -2.09 -4.33
N THR A 49 -15.34 -1.06 -3.65
CA THR A 49 -16.59 -0.39 -4.03
C THR A 49 -16.38 0.66 -5.12
N THR A 50 -15.15 1.17 -5.26
CA THR A 50 -14.80 2.17 -6.26
C THR A 50 -14.14 1.51 -7.48
N PRO A 51 -14.70 1.71 -8.69
CA PRO A 51 -14.11 1.19 -9.93
C PRO A 51 -12.67 1.68 -10.16
N GLY A 52 -11.84 0.84 -10.78
CA GLY A 52 -10.46 1.14 -11.15
C GLY A 52 -9.44 0.96 -10.01
N VAL A 53 -9.88 0.95 -8.74
CA VAL A 53 -8.97 0.82 -7.59
C VAL A 53 -8.28 -0.55 -7.55
N ALA A 54 -8.98 -1.62 -7.92
CA ALA A 54 -8.38 -2.96 -7.98
C ALA A 54 -7.25 -3.02 -9.02
N ARG A 55 -7.47 -2.41 -10.19
CA ARG A 55 -6.48 -2.31 -11.28
C ARG A 55 -5.27 -1.47 -10.88
N GLN A 56 -5.49 -0.33 -10.23
CA GLN A 56 -4.41 0.52 -9.68
C GLN A 56 -3.59 -0.24 -8.63
N LEU A 57 -4.25 -0.97 -7.73
CA LEU A 57 -3.56 -1.75 -6.70
C LEU A 57 -2.75 -2.90 -7.30
N ALA A 58 -3.31 -3.63 -8.27
CA ALA A 58 -2.60 -4.67 -9.01
C ALA A 58 -1.32 -4.12 -9.63
N TRP A 59 -1.42 -3.00 -10.35
CA TRP A 59 -0.29 -2.35 -10.99
C TRP A 59 0.79 -1.92 -9.98
N LYS A 60 0.39 -1.32 -8.85
CA LYS A 60 1.30 -0.95 -7.76
C LYS A 60 2.08 -2.15 -7.20
N ILE A 61 1.38 -3.26 -6.92
CA ILE A 61 2.00 -4.50 -6.46
C ILE A 61 3.03 -5.00 -7.49
N SER A 62 2.66 -5.05 -8.76
CA SER A 62 3.57 -5.50 -9.83
C SER A 62 4.76 -4.55 -10.02
N THR A 63 4.58 -3.24 -9.87
CA THR A 63 5.67 -2.26 -9.97
C THR A 63 6.69 -2.46 -8.84
N LEU A 64 6.25 -2.61 -7.60
CA LEU A 64 7.16 -2.91 -6.49
C LEU A 64 7.86 -4.27 -6.65
N ALA A 65 7.14 -5.27 -7.13
CA ALA A 65 7.69 -6.62 -7.36
C ALA A 65 8.82 -6.61 -8.40
N ARG A 66 8.71 -5.80 -9.45
CA ARG A 66 9.74 -5.68 -10.49
C ARG A 66 10.92 -4.81 -10.09
N SER A 67 10.70 -3.86 -9.18
CA SER A 67 11.66 -2.79 -8.91
C SER A 67 12.35 -2.92 -7.55
N GLY A 68 12.15 -4.04 -6.84
CA GLY A 68 12.76 -4.30 -5.53
C GLY A 68 13.28 -5.73 -5.40
N THR A 69 13.97 -6.00 -4.29
CA THR A 69 14.51 -7.33 -3.96
C THR A 69 13.58 -8.13 -3.05
N VAL A 70 12.73 -7.46 -2.28
CA VAL A 70 11.74 -8.13 -1.43
C VAL A 70 10.54 -8.60 -2.23
N ARG A 71 10.06 -9.78 -1.88
CA ARG A 71 8.89 -10.37 -2.52
C ARG A 71 7.63 -9.56 -2.25
N MET A 72 6.84 -9.35 -3.29
CA MET A 72 5.45 -8.90 -3.20
C MET A 72 4.50 -10.06 -3.52
N PRO A 73 3.25 -10.07 -3.02
CA PRO A 73 2.27 -11.09 -3.38
C PRO A 73 2.02 -11.11 -4.90
N VAL A 74 1.91 -12.31 -5.47
CA VAL A 74 1.55 -12.47 -6.87
C VAL A 74 0.13 -11.95 -7.11
N VAL A 75 -0.07 -11.21 -8.20
CA VAL A 75 -1.40 -10.83 -8.69
C VAL A 75 -1.86 -11.89 -9.69
N TYR A 76 -2.96 -12.58 -9.39
CA TYR A 76 -3.52 -13.59 -10.29
C TYR A 76 -4.47 -13.00 -11.33
N GLY A 77 -5.13 -11.89 -11.00
CA GLY A 77 -6.05 -11.25 -11.93
C GLY A 77 -6.85 -10.11 -11.29
N VAL A 78 -7.49 -9.33 -12.15
CA VAL A 78 -8.42 -8.26 -11.76
C VAL A 78 -9.74 -8.51 -12.47
N MET A 79 -10.83 -8.49 -11.73
CA MET A 79 -12.18 -8.48 -12.23
C MET A 79 -12.72 -7.06 -12.13
N THR A 80 -13.23 -6.53 -13.24
CA THR A 80 -13.92 -5.25 -13.30
C THR A 80 -15.28 -5.46 -13.93
N HIS A 81 -16.32 -4.85 -13.38
CA HIS A 81 -17.66 -4.95 -13.94
C HIS A 81 -17.97 -3.70 -14.77
N GLU A 82 -17.77 -3.77 -16.09
CA GLU A 82 -18.06 -2.64 -17.00
C GLU A 82 -19.55 -2.54 -17.37
N GLU A 83 -20.26 -3.68 -17.42
CA GLU A 83 -21.64 -3.75 -17.90
C GLU A 83 -22.70 -3.96 -16.80
N HIS A 84 -22.29 -4.36 -15.59
CA HIS A 84 -23.21 -4.67 -14.48
C HIS A 84 -22.69 -4.07 -13.17
N PRO A 85 -23.56 -3.64 -12.24
CA PRO A 85 -23.11 -3.17 -10.94
C PRO A 85 -22.53 -4.34 -10.12
N GLY A 86 -21.22 -4.32 -9.90
CA GLY A 86 -20.49 -5.28 -9.08
C GLY A 86 -19.20 -4.67 -8.54
N PRO A 87 -18.67 -5.17 -7.42
CA PRO A 87 -17.42 -4.66 -6.87
C PRO A 87 -16.25 -5.13 -7.74
N ASP A 88 -15.31 -4.24 -8.03
CA ASP A 88 -14.02 -4.63 -8.60
C ASP A 88 -13.32 -5.60 -7.65
N VAL A 89 -12.76 -6.69 -8.18
CA VAL A 89 -12.05 -7.69 -7.38
C VAL A 89 -10.61 -7.87 -7.85
N LEU A 90 -9.68 -7.84 -6.91
CA LEU A 90 -8.29 -8.19 -7.10
C LEU A 90 -8.03 -9.58 -6.50
N LEU A 91 -7.53 -10.51 -7.31
CA LEU A 91 -7.05 -11.82 -6.83
C LEU A 91 -5.55 -11.76 -6.59
N ILE A 92 -5.14 -12.06 -5.36
CA ILE A 92 -3.74 -11.99 -4.92
C ILE A 92 -3.33 -13.24 -4.16
N GLU A 93 -2.03 -13.52 -4.14
CA GLU A 93 -1.46 -14.61 -3.38
C GLU A 93 -1.79 -14.55 -1.89
N ARG A 94 -2.17 -15.71 -1.34
CA ARG A 94 -2.25 -15.95 0.10
C ARG A 94 -0.86 -16.27 0.64
N LEU A 95 -0.16 -15.22 1.06
CA LEU A 95 1.16 -15.36 1.68
C LEU A 95 1.07 -16.03 3.06
N ARG A 96 2.08 -16.84 3.38
CA ARG A 96 2.30 -17.41 4.71
C ARG A 96 3.32 -16.55 5.46
N GLY A 97 3.22 -16.52 6.78
CA GLY A 97 4.11 -15.75 7.64
C GLY A 97 3.35 -15.06 8.76
N VAL A 98 4.07 -14.31 9.59
CA VAL A 98 3.51 -13.46 10.64
C VAL A 98 3.93 -12.02 10.41
N SER A 99 3.12 -11.06 10.88
CA SER A 99 3.47 -9.64 10.87
C SER A 99 4.81 -9.41 11.57
N VAL A 100 5.63 -8.49 11.06
CA VAL A 100 6.87 -8.08 11.73
C VAL A 100 6.60 -7.39 13.07
N GLU A 101 5.36 -6.96 13.34
CA GLU A 101 4.94 -6.52 14.68
C GLU A 101 5.14 -7.61 15.76
N ALA A 102 5.13 -8.89 15.38
CA ALA A 102 5.47 -9.96 16.30
C ALA A 102 6.97 -9.87 16.68
N PRO A 103 7.33 -9.92 17.97
CA PRO A 103 8.71 -9.79 18.40
C PRO A 103 9.61 -10.87 17.74
N ALA A 104 10.86 -10.52 17.47
CA ALA A 104 11.85 -11.51 17.06
C ALA A 104 12.21 -12.43 18.23
N ARG A 105 12.66 -13.65 17.93
CA ARG A 105 12.98 -14.63 18.98
C ARG A 105 14.26 -14.31 19.74
N THR A 106 15.22 -13.63 19.10
CA THR A 106 16.48 -13.18 19.72
C THR A 106 16.88 -11.81 19.18
N PRO A 107 17.74 -11.05 19.89
CA PRO A 107 18.28 -9.78 19.41
C PRO A 107 19.03 -9.90 18.08
N GLU A 108 19.83 -10.94 17.89
CA GLU A 108 20.63 -11.13 16.67
C GLU A 108 19.73 -11.33 15.44
N ARG A 109 18.60 -12.01 15.63
CA ARG A 109 17.61 -12.19 14.55
C ARG A 109 16.84 -10.91 14.26
N TRP A 110 16.65 -10.07 15.27
CA TRP A 110 16.07 -8.75 15.08
C TRP A 110 16.99 -7.87 14.22
N GLU A 111 18.29 -7.85 14.52
CA GLU A 111 19.28 -7.13 13.72
C GLU A 111 19.30 -7.62 12.27
N GLN A 112 19.34 -8.94 12.05
CA GLN A 112 19.28 -9.51 10.70
C GLN A 112 17.99 -9.13 9.94
N LEU A 113 16.85 -9.11 10.63
CA LEU A 113 15.58 -8.68 10.03
C LEU A 113 15.60 -7.19 9.68
N GLN A 114 16.18 -6.35 10.53
CA GLN A 114 16.34 -4.92 10.25
C GLN A 114 17.21 -4.70 9.00
N GLU A 115 18.32 -5.42 8.88
CA GLU A 115 19.18 -5.36 7.69
C GLU A 115 18.42 -5.73 6.41
N GLN A 116 17.63 -6.82 6.44
CA GLN A 116 16.81 -7.25 5.30
C GLN A 116 15.74 -6.21 4.94
N ILE A 117 15.12 -5.56 5.92
CA ILE A 117 14.12 -4.51 5.71
C ILE A 117 14.77 -3.27 5.07
N VAL A 118 15.95 -2.86 5.56
CA VAL A 118 16.70 -1.73 5.00
C VAL A 118 17.15 -2.03 3.57
N GLU A 119 17.68 -3.22 3.31
CA GLU A 119 18.08 -3.64 1.96
C GLU A 119 16.89 -3.61 0.98
N ALA A 120 15.73 -4.11 1.42
CA ALA A 120 14.50 -4.08 0.63
C ALA A 120 14.03 -2.65 0.31
N LEU A 121 14.10 -1.75 1.30
CA LEU A 121 13.76 -0.34 1.13
C LEU A 121 14.69 0.35 0.13
N LEU A 122 16.00 0.18 0.32
CA LEU A 122 17.02 0.76 -0.54
C LEU A 122 16.90 0.24 -1.98
N ALA A 123 16.47 -1.00 -2.19
CA ALA A 123 16.25 -1.54 -3.52
C ALA A 123 15.18 -0.74 -4.30
N TRP A 124 14.09 -0.32 -3.65
CA TRP A 124 13.10 0.58 -4.24
C TRP A 124 13.63 2.01 -4.39
N HIS A 125 14.38 2.51 -3.40
CA HIS A 125 14.94 3.86 -3.47
C HIS A 125 16.01 4.04 -4.56
N ARG A 126 16.59 2.96 -5.10
CA ARG A 126 17.47 3.04 -6.29
C ARG A 126 16.72 3.35 -7.59
N GLN A 127 15.39 3.29 -7.59
CA GLN A 127 14.59 3.53 -8.79
C GLN A 127 14.38 5.03 -8.97
N ASP A 128 15.11 5.61 -9.92
CA ASP A 128 14.99 7.02 -10.25
C ASP A 128 13.65 7.32 -10.95
N SER A 129 13.02 8.42 -10.58
CA SER A 129 11.73 8.87 -11.12
C SER A 129 11.83 9.52 -12.50
N GLY A 130 13.02 9.84 -13.01
CA GLY A 130 13.23 10.56 -14.27
C GLY A 130 12.70 12.00 -14.23
N GLY A 131 12.68 12.64 -13.06
CA GLY A 131 12.13 13.98 -12.87
C GLY A 131 10.62 14.01 -12.61
N CYS A 132 9.98 12.85 -12.47
CA CYS A 132 8.58 12.76 -12.04
C CYS A 132 8.47 12.87 -10.52
N VAL A 133 7.37 13.47 -10.04
CA VAL A 133 7.09 13.60 -8.61
C VAL A 133 5.64 13.27 -8.28
N GLY A 134 5.40 12.97 -7.01
CA GLY A 134 4.06 12.74 -6.48
C GLY A 134 3.58 11.31 -6.66
N MET A 135 2.28 11.13 -6.88
CA MET A 135 1.66 9.81 -6.96
C MET A 135 2.20 8.99 -8.13
N VAL A 136 2.67 7.76 -7.87
CA VAL A 136 3.26 6.90 -8.91
C VAL A 136 2.25 6.50 -10.00
N ASP A 137 0.97 6.44 -9.66
CA ASP A 137 -0.15 6.16 -10.57
C ASP A 137 -0.76 7.41 -11.22
N SER A 138 -0.20 8.60 -10.96
CA SER A 138 -0.60 9.88 -11.54
C SER A 138 0.60 10.82 -11.59
N THR A 139 1.61 10.46 -12.39
CA THR A 139 2.89 11.15 -12.44
C THR A 139 2.79 12.54 -13.05
N GLN A 140 3.63 13.45 -12.57
CA GLN A 140 3.77 14.80 -13.10
C GLN A 140 5.26 15.14 -13.17
N GLU A 141 5.71 15.73 -14.28
CA GLU A 141 7.02 16.37 -14.35
C GLU A 141 6.95 17.67 -13.55
N ASN A 142 7.63 17.71 -12.40
CA ASN A 142 7.67 18.86 -11.52
C ASN A 142 8.83 18.69 -10.51
N LEU A 143 9.16 19.74 -9.77
CA LEU A 143 10.08 19.63 -8.65
C LEU A 143 9.33 19.26 -7.37
N TRP A 144 9.93 18.39 -6.56
CA TRP A 144 9.31 17.91 -5.32
C TRP A 144 8.86 19.03 -4.37
N PRO A 145 9.66 20.09 -4.12
CA PRO A 145 9.23 21.20 -3.26
C PRO A 145 7.94 21.88 -3.73
N TYR A 146 7.75 21.99 -5.05
CA TYR A 146 6.54 22.59 -5.62
C TYR A 146 5.34 21.66 -5.51
N TRP A 147 5.52 20.37 -5.82
CA TRP A 147 4.47 19.37 -5.66
C TRP A 147 4.03 19.25 -4.19
N TYR A 148 4.99 19.20 -3.27
CA TYR A 148 4.72 19.11 -1.84
C TYR A 148 3.99 20.35 -1.32
N ARG A 149 4.38 21.56 -1.77
CA ARG A 149 3.66 22.79 -1.44
C ARG A 149 2.21 22.73 -1.90
N GLN A 150 1.95 22.33 -3.14
CA GLN A 150 0.58 22.16 -3.63
C GLN A 150 -0.22 21.17 -2.77
N ARG A 151 0.41 20.06 -2.36
CA ARG A 151 -0.23 19.07 -1.49
C ARG A 151 -0.60 19.66 -0.12
N VAL A 152 0.29 20.44 0.49
CA VAL A 152 0.04 21.17 1.75
C VAL A 152 -1.11 22.15 1.60
N GLU A 153 -1.16 22.91 0.51
CA GLU A 153 -2.25 23.87 0.25
C GLU A 153 -3.61 23.16 0.11
N VAL A 154 -3.67 22.03 -0.59
CA VAL A 154 -4.90 21.22 -0.68
C VAL A 154 -5.36 20.76 0.71
N LEU A 155 -4.46 20.22 1.52
CA LEU A 155 -4.78 19.79 2.88
C LEU A 155 -5.26 20.96 3.75
N TRP A 156 -4.63 22.13 3.62
CA TRP A 156 -5.01 23.35 4.34
C TRP A 156 -6.41 23.83 3.94
N SER A 157 -6.71 23.87 2.63
CA SER A 157 -8.05 24.21 2.14
C SER A 157 -9.09 23.21 2.62
N THR A 158 -8.81 21.91 2.56
CA THR A 158 -9.71 20.87 3.08
C THR A 158 -9.98 21.07 4.57
N LEU A 159 -8.95 21.34 5.38
CA LEU A 159 -9.11 21.57 6.81
C LEU A 159 -10.06 22.75 7.10
N ASN A 160 -10.00 23.82 6.31
CA ASN A 160 -10.85 25.00 6.48
C ASN A 160 -12.32 24.76 6.08
N LEU A 161 -12.62 23.70 5.33
CA LEU A 161 -14.00 23.31 4.99
C LEU A 161 -14.71 22.58 6.13
N TYR A 162 -13.97 21.98 7.06
CA TYR A 162 -14.54 21.27 8.19
C TYR A 162 -14.74 22.19 9.40
N HIS A 163 -15.98 22.28 9.87
CA HIS A 163 -16.31 23.05 11.07
C HIS A 163 -15.92 22.33 12.36
N ASP A 164 -16.01 20.99 12.38
CA ASP A 164 -15.70 20.16 13.53
C ASP A 164 -14.49 19.27 13.24
N THR A 165 -13.31 19.83 13.49
CA THR A 165 -12.02 19.15 13.25
C THR A 165 -11.46 18.52 14.53
N GLY A 166 -12.06 18.78 15.69
CA GLY A 166 -11.47 18.48 17.00
C GLY A 166 -10.18 19.24 17.32
N LEU A 167 -9.70 20.12 16.42
CA LEU A 167 -8.46 20.88 16.61
C LEU A 167 -8.71 22.15 17.42
N THR A 168 -7.92 22.31 18.47
CA THR A 168 -7.90 23.54 19.27
C THR A 168 -7.24 24.69 18.51
N MET A 169 -7.40 25.91 19.02
CA MET A 169 -6.68 27.07 18.48
C MET A 169 -5.15 26.94 18.62
N GLN A 170 -4.68 26.20 19.61
CA GLN A 170 -3.25 25.92 19.77
C GLN A 170 -2.74 25.00 18.66
N ASP A 171 -3.48 23.96 18.31
CA ASP A 171 -3.14 23.05 17.22
C ASP A 171 -3.07 23.78 15.88
N LYS A 172 -4.08 24.63 15.60
CA LYS A 172 -4.11 25.46 14.38
C LYS A 172 -2.92 26.41 14.28
N ARG A 173 -2.47 26.98 15.41
CA ARG A 173 -1.26 27.83 15.44
C ARG A 173 0.00 27.04 15.11
N ILE A 174 0.12 25.80 15.58
CA ILE A 174 1.25 24.94 15.25
C ILE A 174 1.23 24.62 13.76
N LEU A 175 0.10 24.17 13.22
CA LEU A 175 -0.04 23.86 11.80
C LEU A 175 0.29 25.05 10.89
N PHE A 176 -0.15 26.26 11.29
CA PHE A 176 0.17 27.48 10.56
C PHE A 176 1.69 27.74 10.52
N ARG A 177 2.37 27.66 11.67
CA ARG A 177 3.83 27.85 11.73
C ARG A 177 4.58 26.80 10.92
N THR A 178 4.18 25.53 10.99
CA THR A 178 4.79 24.45 10.19
C THR A 178 4.65 24.71 8.69
N ARG A 179 3.49 25.24 8.26
CA ARG A 179 3.28 25.65 6.87
C ARG A 179 4.18 26.83 6.46
N GLU A 180 4.41 27.79 7.33
CA GLU A 180 5.31 28.93 7.05
C GLU A 180 6.78 28.49 6.89
N CYS A 181 7.21 27.47 7.62
CA CYS A 181 8.57 26.91 7.53
C CYS A 181 8.83 26.11 6.23
N LEU A 182 7.86 25.99 5.33
CA LEU A 182 8.00 25.10 4.16
C LEU A 182 9.12 25.51 3.20
N MET A 183 9.35 26.83 3.06
CA MET A 183 10.47 27.32 2.24
C MET A 183 11.81 26.95 2.84
N ASP A 184 11.93 27.06 4.16
CA ASP A 184 13.16 26.73 4.88
C ASP A 184 13.42 25.22 4.90
N LEU A 185 12.36 24.40 4.96
CA LEU A 185 12.45 22.94 4.89
C LEU A 185 13.12 22.47 3.58
N PHE A 186 12.81 23.14 2.47
CA PHE A 186 13.37 22.81 1.15
C PHE A 186 14.52 23.73 0.74
N LYS A 187 15.09 24.48 1.68
CA LYS A 187 16.27 25.28 1.41
C LYS A 187 17.42 24.34 1.03
N ASP A 188 18.07 24.64 -0.09
CA ASP A 188 19.18 23.85 -0.63
C ASP A 188 18.81 22.39 -1.02
N PHE A 189 17.51 22.09 -1.14
CA PHE A 189 17.02 20.77 -1.52
C PHE A 189 17.24 20.50 -3.02
N ASN A 190 17.97 19.43 -3.35
CA ASN A 190 18.27 19.04 -4.74
C ASN A 190 18.29 17.51 -4.94
N ASP A 191 17.64 16.74 -4.07
CA ASP A 191 17.66 15.29 -4.18
C ASP A 191 16.71 14.81 -5.28
N ASN A 192 17.10 13.74 -5.96
CA ASN A 192 16.26 13.06 -6.92
C ASN A 192 15.08 12.38 -6.21
N CYS A 193 13.96 12.27 -6.92
CA CYS A 193 12.83 11.50 -6.44
C CYS A 193 12.97 10.05 -6.83
N VAL A 194 12.66 9.17 -5.87
CA VAL A 194 12.80 7.73 -5.93
C VAL A 194 11.48 7.02 -5.66
N LEU A 195 11.41 5.72 -5.92
CA LEU A 195 10.21 4.93 -5.65
C LEU A 195 10.04 4.70 -4.14
N VAL A 196 9.02 5.30 -3.55
CA VAL A 196 8.70 5.16 -2.12
C VAL A 196 7.46 4.28 -1.92
N HIS A 197 7.62 3.25 -1.07
CA HIS A 197 6.50 2.38 -0.65
C HIS A 197 5.55 3.15 0.27
N GLY A 198 4.28 3.23 -0.12
CA GLY A 198 3.28 4.10 0.50
C GLY A 198 2.68 3.64 1.83
N SER A 199 3.08 2.48 2.34
CA SER A 199 2.63 1.99 3.65
C SER A 199 3.75 1.24 4.40
N PHE A 200 4.98 1.76 4.37
CA PHE A 200 6.14 1.09 4.95
C PHE A 200 6.07 1.03 6.49
N THR A 201 5.48 -0.06 7.02
CA THR A 201 5.22 -0.26 8.46
C THR A 201 5.47 -1.72 8.83
N LEU A 202 5.65 -2.04 10.12
CA LEU A 202 5.85 -3.45 10.52
C LEU A 202 4.67 -4.36 10.15
N ARG A 203 3.45 -3.78 10.07
CA ARG A 203 2.23 -4.50 9.65
C ARG A 203 2.19 -4.83 8.16
N SER A 204 2.88 -4.04 7.34
CA SER A 204 2.97 -4.25 5.89
C SER A 204 4.08 -5.24 5.52
N MET A 205 4.68 -5.92 6.50
CA MET A 205 5.82 -6.82 6.32
C MET A 205 5.49 -8.17 6.96
N LEU A 206 5.84 -9.24 6.25
CA LEU A 206 5.69 -10.62 6.73
C LEU A 206 7.06 -11.23 6.94
N LYS A 207 7.24 -11.90 8.08
CA LYS A 207 8.42 -12.69 8.39
C LYS A 207 8.08 -14.15 8.66
N ASP A 208 9.08 -15.00 8.56
CA ASP A 208 8.95 -16.40 8.92
C ASP A 208 8.88 -16.56 10.45
N PRO A 209 7.88 -17.26 11.00
CA PRO A 209 7.69 -17.35 12.45
C PRO A 209 8.75 -18.16 13.19
N ARG A 210 9.62 -18.90 12.48
CA ARG A 210 10.66 -19.74 13.08
C ARG A 210 12.04 -19.11 12.98
N SER A 211 12.37 -18.51 11.85
CA SER A 211 13.69 -17.93 11.54
C SER A 211 13.73 -16.41 11.68
N ASP A 212 12.57 -15.74 11.74
CA ASP A 212 12.43 -14.28 11.71
C ASP A 212 12.91 -13.60 10.40
N GLN A 213 13.23 -14.37 9.35
CA GLN A 213 13.61 -13.82 8.05
C GLN A 213 12.42 -13.12 7.36
N LEU A 214 12.70 -11.99 6.71
CA LEU A 214 11.74 -11.25 5.89
C LEU A 214 11.29 -12.11 4.71
N LEU A 215 9.99 -12.35 4.62
CA LEU A 215 9.40 -13.18 3.56
C LEU A 215 8.80 -12.35 2.43
N ALA A 216 8.10 -11.28 2.78
CA ALA A 216 7.39 -10.45 1.81
C ALA A 216 7.00 -9.10 2.41
N MET A 217 6.73 -8.14 1.53
CA MET A 217 5.99 -6.93 1.87
C MET A 217 4.63 -6.93 1.17
N VAL A 218 3.65 -6.29 1.78
CA VAL A 218 2.25 -6.29 1.34
C VAL A 218 1.66 -4.89 1.46
N GLY A 219 0.60 -4.61 0.71
CA GLY A 219 -0.13 -3.36 0.87
C GLY A 219 0.68 -2.13 0.46
N PRO A 220 0.91 -1.89 -0.84
CA PRO A 220 1.71 -0.78 -1.37
C PRO A 220 1.32 0.62 -0.87
N GLY A 221 0.07 0.80 -0.42
CA GLY A 221 -0.44 2.09 0.04
C GLY A 221 -0.38 3.17 -1.04
N MET A 222 -0.15 4.41 -0.60
CA MET A 222 0.01 5.59 -1.44
C MET A 222 1.47 5.70 -1.92
N MET A 223 1.84 4.98 -2.99
CA MET A 223 3.20 5.03 -3.52
C MET A 223 3.51 6.40 -4.14
N LEU A 224 4.73 6.90 -3.88
CA LEU A 224 5.18 8.20 -4.33
C LEU A 224 6.52 8.11 -5.08
N TRP A 225 6.69 8.97 -6.07
CA TRP A 225 7.98 9.48 -6.51
C TRP A 225 8.33 10.64 -5.60
N ALA A 226 9.19 10.37 -4.62
CA ALA A 226 9.53 11.30 -3.56
C ALA A 226 11.02 11.18 -3.19
N PRO A 227 11.62 12.19 -2.56
CA PRO A 227 13.00 12.13 -2.11
C PRO A 227 13.28 10.93 -1.21
N GLU A 228 14.49 10.40 -1.29
CA GLU A 228 14.95 9.31 -0.42
C GLU A 228 15.03 9.71 1.06
N GLY A 229 15.33 11.00 1.34
CA GLY A 229 15.37 11.58 2.68
C GLY A 229 14.85 13.02 2.72
N ILE A 230 14.23 13.38 3.84
CA ILE A 230 14.02 14.76 4.32
C ILE A 230 14.51 14.77 5.78
#